data_AF-A0A497PEV3-F1
#
_entry.id   AF-A0A497PEV3-F1
#
_cell.length_a   1.000
_cell.length_b   1.000
_cell.length_c   1.000
_cell.angle_alpha   90.00
_cell.angle_beta   90.00
_cell.angle_gamma   90.00
#
_symmetry.space_group_name_H-M   'P 1'
#
loop_
_entity.id
_entity.type
_entity.pdbx_description
1 polymer ?
#
loop_
_entity_poly.entity_id
_entity_poly.type
_entity_poly.pdbx_seq_one_letter_code
_entity_poly.pdbx_strand_id
1 'polypeptide(L)'
;TKLQDHPAGFFRHEPAADVFKIGLFCMEAFEYDKLAGFLKERGIEISDVDKMEISGGKFRVSVGSNVSEWPVADLNSAAVSSCSYCQDLTAKNADISCGNIGTSDEWTTVLVRTERGERAFKTAIEAGLIEAEELDAKSLRTVEKIARFKALGWYRLEPHGK
;
A
#
# COMPACT_ATOMS: atom_id res chain seq x y z
N THR A 1 -7.18 16.09 -2.43
CA THR A 1 -7.89 14.87 -2.90
C THR A 1 -9.19 15.28 -3.56
N LYS A 2 -9.91 14.40 -4.30
CA LYS A 2 -11.25 14.75 -4.84
C LYS A 2 -12.19 15.32 -3.77
N LEU A 3 -12.09 14.85 -2.53
CA LEU A 3 -12.87 15.40 -1.41
C LEU A 3 -12.57 16.88 -1.12
N GLN A 4 -11.31 17.30 -1.25
CA GLN A 4 -10.81 18.65 -0.95
C GLN A 4 -10.86 19.59 -2.17
N ASP A 5 -10.51 19.08 -3.35
CA ASP A 5 -10.20 19.91 -4.53
C ASP A 5 -11.35 19.94 -5.56
N HIS A 6 -12.34 19.04 -5.43
CA HIS A 6 -13.45 18.99 -6.39
C HIS A 6 -14.38 20.20 -6.23
N PRO A 7 -14.92 20.78 -7.32
CA PRO A 7 -15.84 21.92 -7.24
C PRO A 7 -17.14 21.66 -6.46
N ALA A 8 -17.53 20.40 -6.32
CA ALA A 8 -18.63 19.95 -5.46
C ALA A 8 -18.12 19.15 -4.24
N GLY A 9 -16.89 19.42 -3.79
CA GLY A 9 -16.26 18.75 -2.67
C GLY A 9 -16.89 19.13 -1.33
N PHE A 10 -16.85 18.21 -0.37
CA PHE A 10 -17.45 18.33 0.96
C PHE A 10 -17.01 19.62 1.70
N PHE A 11 -15.75 20.01 1.54
CA PHE A 11 -15.17 21.20 2.19
C PHE A 11 -15.78 22.54 1.73
N ARG A 12 -16.47 22.58 0.59
CA ARG A 12 -17.22 23.80 0.20
C ARG A 12 -18.52 23.97 0.99
N HIS A 13 -19.07 22.87 1.50
CA HIS A 13 -20.28 22.88 2.31
C HIS A 13 -19.96 22.99 3.80
N GLU A 14 -18.83 22.42 4.22
CA GLU A 14 -18.36 22.47 5.61
C GLU A 14 -16.91 22.99 5.66
N PRO A 15 -16.70 24.33 5.63
CA PRO A 15 -15.36 24.92 5.60
C PRO A 15 -14.58 24.75 6.91
N ALA A 16 -15.24 24.36 8.00
CA ALA A 16 -14.62 24.05 9.28
C ALA A 16 -14.09 22.62 9.38
N ALA A 17 -14.46 21.73 8.43
CA ALA A 17 -13.96 20.37 8.42
C ALA A 17 -12.45 20.37 8.11
N ASP A 18 -11.73 19.40 8.68
CA ASP A 18 -10.36 19.06 8.30
C ASP A 18 -10.26 17.56 8.01
N VAL A 19 -9.33 17.17 7.14
CA VAL A 19 -9.08 15.77 6.79
C VAL A 19 -7.64 15.43 7.09
N PHE A 20 -7.45 14.50 8.02
CA PHE A 20 -6.17 13.86 8.29
C PHE A 20 -6.01 12.63 7.39
N LYS A 21 -4.89 12.55 6.65
CA LYS A 21 -4.65 11.54 5.62
C LYS A 21 -3.63 10.52 6.10
N ILE A 22 -4.06 9.28 6.27
CA ILE A 22 -3.18 8.12 6.43
C ILE A 22 -3.17 7.37 5.11
N GLY A 23 -1.99 7.26 4.49
CA GLY A 23 -1.81 6.62 3.19
C GLY A 23 -1.08 5.29 3.29
N LEU A 24 -1.60 4.25 2.65
CA LEU A 24 -0.92 2.96 2.60
C LEU A 24 0.09 2.92 1.48
N PHE A 25 1.19 2.19 1.69
CA PHE A 25 2.07 1.80 0.60
C PHE A 25 1.30 0.87 -0.33
N CYS A 26 1.38 1.13 -1.63
CA CYS A 26 0.65 0.34 -2.62
C CYS A 26 1.52 0.14 -3.84
N MET A 27 1.74 -1.12 -4.23
CA MET A 27 2.43 -1.46 -5.46
C MET A 27 1.41 -1.64 -6.60
N GLU A 28 0.54 -2.63 -6.46
CA GLU A 28 -0.55 -2.92 -7.39
C GLU A 28 -1.83 -3.24 -6.61
N ALA A 29 -2.95 -3.18 -7.31
CA ALA A 29 -4.24 -3.68 -6.85
C ALA A 29 -4.72 -4.77 -7.82
N PHE A 30 -5.57 -5.67 -7.34
CA PHE A 30 -6.03 -6.82 -8.12
C PHE A 30 -7.55 -6.77 -8.29
N GLU A 31 -8.03 -7.23 -9.44
CA GLU A 31 -9.45 -7.43 -9.72
C GLU A 31 -9.97 -8.60 -8.90
N TYR A 32 -11.07 -8.37 -8.18
CA TYR A 32 -11.63 -9.36 -7.25
C TYR A 32 -11.89 -10.71 -7.90
N ASP A 33 -12.63 -10.72 -9.02
CA ASP A 33 -13.04 -11.98 -9.69
C ASP A 33 -11.83 -12.79 -10.18
N LYS A 34 -10.78 -12.10 -10.66
CA LYS A 34 -9.56 -12.75 -11.13
C LYS A 34 -8.73 -13.31 -9.99
N LEU A 35 -8.62 -12.57 -8.88
CA LEU A 35 -7.91 -13.04 -7.68
C LEU A 35 -8.67 -14.23 -7.05
N ALA A 36 -9.99 -14.13 -6.94
CA ALA A 36 -10.84 -15.22 -6.45
C ALA A 36 -10.73 -16.46 -7.35
N GLY A 37 -10.74 -16.27 -8.68
CA GLY A 37 -10.48 -17.34 -9.65
C GLY A 37 -9.12 -18.00 -9.47
N PHE A 38 -8.06 -17.20 -9.32
CA PHE A 38 -6.70 -17.68 -9.06
C PHE A 38 -6.62 -18.59 -7.83
N LEU A 39 -7.28 -18.21 -6.74
CA LEU A 39 -7.33 -18.99 -5.49
C LEU A 39 -8.18 -20.25 -5.66
N LYS A 40 -9.33 -20.13 -6.32
CA LYS A 40 -10.25 -21.24 -6.54
C LYS A 40 -9.64 -22.36 -7.39
N GLU A 41 -8.87 -22.00 -8.42
CA GLU A 41 -8.09 -22.96 -9.23
C GLU A 41 -7.07 -23.75 -8.39
N ARG A 42 -6.67 -23.19 -7.24
CA ARG A 42 -5.75 -23.80 -6.27
C ARG A 42 -6.47 -24.44 -5.09
N GLY A 43 -7.80 -24.56 -5.17
CA GLY A 43 -8.64 -25.20 -4.15
C GLY A 43 -8.85 -24.36 -2.90
N ILE A 44 -8.66 -23.03 -2.97
CA ILE A 44 -8.91 -22.11 -1.86
C ILE A 44 -10.12 -21.23 -2.19
N GLU A 45 -11.17 -21.31 -1.38
CA GLU A 45 -12.28 -20.37 -1.44
C GLU A 45 -11.89 -19.06 -0.74
N ILE A 46 -12.11 -17.93 -1.40
CA ILE A 46 -11.68 -16.61 -0.89
C ILE A 46 -12.36 -16.23 0.42
N SER A 47 -13.55 -16.80 0.69
CA SER A 47 -14.28 -16.62 1.95
C SER A 47 -13.59 -17.21 3.17
N ASP A 48 -12.72 -18.20 2.94
CA ASP A 48 -12.07 -18.96 4.00
C ASP A 48 -10.67 -18.40 4.33
N VAL A 49 -10.24 -17.34 3.62
CA VAL A 49 -8.93 -16.73 3.79
C VAL A 49 -8.90 -15.81 5.01
N ASP A 50 -7.99 -16.11 5.94
CA ASP A 50 -7.78 -15.29 7.14
C ASP A 50 -6.87 -14.09 6.87
N LYS A 51 -5.83 -14.30 6.04
CA LYS A 51 -4.81 -13.29 5.74
C LYS A 51 -4.26 -13.46 4.33
N MET A 52 -4.07 -12.33 3.67
CA MET A 52 -3.32 -12.21 2.42
C MET A 52 -2.16 -11.25 2.62
N GLU A 53 -1.01 -11.58 2.06
CA GLU A 53 0.18 -10.75 2.18
C GLU A 53 1.03 -10.81 0.90
N ILE A 54 1.59 -9.67 0.52
CA ILE A 54 2.64 -9.59 -0.49
C ILE A 54 3.91 -9.07 0.18
N SER A 55 4.94 -9.92 0.22
CA SER A 55 6.24 -9.59 0.80
C SER A 55 7.33 -10.43 0.14
N GLY A 56 8.51 -9.84 -0.06
CA GLY A 56 9.65 -10.53 -0.66
C GLY A 56 9.42 -11.10 -2.07
N GLY A 57 8.49 -10.52 -2.84
CA GLY A 57 8.12 -11.02 -4.17
C GLY A 57 7.23 -12.26 -4.17
N LYS A 58 6.70 -12.65 -3.00
CA LYS A 58 5.74 -13.74 -2.85
C LYS A 58 4.38 -13.23 -2.40
N PHE A 59 3.33 -13.84 -2.96
CA PHE A 59 1.97 -13.74 -2.48
C PHE A 59 1.70 -14.91 -1.53
N ARG A 60 1.38 -14.61 -0.27
CA ARG A 60 1.09 -15.57 0.79
C ARG A 60 -0.38 -15.49 1.16
N VAL A 61 -1.01 -16.64 1.32
CA VAL A 61 -2.41 -16.78 1.75
C VAL A 61 -2.47 -17.75 2.93
N SER A 62 -3.09 -17.31 4.02
CA SER A 62 -3.29 -18.10 5.22
C SER A 62 -4.75 -18.54 5.34
N VAL A 63 -4.96 -19.83 5.57
CA VAL A 63 -6.27 -20.46 5.84
C VAL A 63 -6.08 -21.42 7.01
N GLY A 64 -6.56 -21.03 8.20
CA GLY A 64 -6.28 -21.70 9.46
C GLY A 64 -4.77 -21.80 9.71
N SER A 65 -4.27 -23.01 9.90
CA SER A 65 -2.84 -23.28 10.07
C SER A 65 -2.05 -23.40 8.76
N ASN A 66 -2.73 -23.41 7.61
CA ASN A 66 -2.10 -23.64 6.32
C ASN A 66 -1.69 -22.31 5.70
N VAL A 67 -0.43 -22.24 5.24
CA VAL A 67 0.09 -21.10 4.47
C VAL A 67 0.48 -21.59 3.09
N SER A 68 -0.13 -21.00 2.07
CA SER A 68 0.23 -21.23 0.67
C SER A 68 0.97 -20.01 0.13
N GLU A 69 2.00 -20.24 -0.68
CA GLU A 69 2.81 -19.17 -1.28
C GLU A 69 3.01 -19.36 -2.78
N TRP A 70 2.95 -18.25 -3.52
CA TRP A 70 3.24 -18.20 -4.95
C TRP A 70 4.09 -16.97 -5.29
N PRO A 71 4.85 -16.98 -6.40
CA PRO A 71 5.45 -15.75 -6.92
C PRO A 71 4.37 -14.69 -7.19
N VAL A 72 4.64 -13.43 -6.85
CA VAL A 72 3.71 -12.31 -7.15
C VAL A 72 3.45 -12.19 -8.65
N ALA A 73 4.42 -12.56 -9.49
CA ALA A 73 4.29 -12.54 -10.94
C ALA A 73 3.12 -13.40 -11.46
N ASP A 74 2.71 -14.42 -10.71
CA ASP A 74 1.57 -15.27 -11.07
C ASP A 74 0.23 -14.52 -10.97
N LEU A 75 0.20 -13.40 -10.25
CA LEU A 75 -0.98 -12.52 -10.13
C LEU A 75 -1.06 -11.45 -11.22
N ASN A 76 -0.10 -11.36 -12.14
CA ASN A 76 -0.05 -10.29 -13.15
C ASN A 76 -1.32 -10.19 -14.00
N SER A 77 -1.99 -11.32 -14.29
CA SER A 77 -3.26 -11.34 -15.03
C SER A 77 -4.44 -10.75 -14.24
N ALA A 78 -4.36 -10.84 -12.90
CA ALA A 78 -5.33 -10.30 -11.96
C ALA A 78 -5.07 -8.83 -11.62
N ALA A 79 -3.88 -8.28 -11.91
CA ALA A 79 -3.54 -6.90 -11.62
C ALA A 79 -4.41 -5.92 -12.43
N VAL A 80 -4.88 -4.86 -11.78
CA VAL A 80 -5.66 -3.80 -12.42
C VAL A 80 -4.77 -3.00 -13.35
N SER A 81 -5.17 -2.88 -14.62
CA SER A 81 -4.39 -2.18 -15.66
C SER A 81 -4.02 -0.74 -15.30
N SER A 82 -4.87 -0.03 -14.55
CA SER A 82 -4.61 1.35 -14.12
C SER A 82 -3.38 1.47 -13.20
N CYS A 83 -2.99 0.41 -12.48
CA CYS A 83 -1.84 0.44 -11.58
C CYS A 83 -0.52 0.64 -12.33
N SER A 84 -0.45 0.19 -13.58
CA SER A 84 0.71 0.35 -14.46
C SER A 84 1.06 1.83 -14.74
N TYR A 85 0.05 2.70 -14.65
CA TYR A 85 0.15 4.15 -14.79
C TYR A 85 0.40 4.88 -13.45
N CYS A 86 0.30 4.18 -12.31
CA CYS A 86 0.47 4.80 -11.00
C CYS A 86 1.95 4.94 -10.64
N GLN A 87 2.41 6.17 -10.43
CA GLN A 87 3.80 6.47 -10.12
C GLN A 87 4.08 6.67 -8.61
N ASP A 88 3.08 6.44 -7.76
CA ASP A 88 3.20 6.64 -6.31
C ASP A 88 3.10 5.32 -5.54
N LEU A 89 4.19 4.96 -4.86
CA LEU A 89 4.24 3.82 -3.95
C LEU A 89 3.87 4.22 -2.52
N THR A 90 4.37 5.35 -2.05
CA THR A 90 4.44 5.67 -0.62
C THR A 90 3.43 6.72 -0.19
N ALA A 91 2.38 6.93 -0.98
CA ALA A 91 1.31 7.90 -0.70
C ALA A 91 1.86 9.29 -0.34
N LYS A 92 2.59 9.92 -1.28
CA LYS A 92 3.35 11.18 -1.07
C LYS A 92 2.50 12.34 -0.56
N ASN A 93 1.21 12.32 -0.82
CA ASN A 93 0.26 13.37 -0.44
C ASN A 93 -0.46 13.11 0.89
N ALA A 94 -0.05 12.12 1.68
CA ALA A 94 -0.59 11.84 3.01
C ALA A 94 0.09 12.67 4.11
N ASP A 95 -0.50 12.70 5.30
CA ASP A 95 0.13 13.26 6.51
C ASP A 95 1.08 12.23 7.14
N ILE A 96 0.64 10.97 7.14
CA ILE A 96 1.40 9.80 7.53
C ILE A 96 1.24 8.75 6.42
N SER A 97 2.35 8.14 6.01
CA SER A 97 2.32 7.01 5.08
C SER A 97 2.88 5.75 5.74
N CYS A 98 2.24 4.61 5.55
CA CYS A 98 2.62 3.37 6.22
C CYS A 98 2.65 2.15 5.28
N GLY A 99 3.58 1.23 5.50
CA GLY A 99 3.65 -0.04 4.77
C GLY A 99 4.72 -0.99 5.28
N ASN A 100 4.79 -2.19 4.71
CA ASN A 100 5.67 -3.27 5.16
C ASN A 100 7.07 -3.27 4.52
N ILE A 101 7.37 -2.34 3.60
CA ILE A 101 8.66 -2.31 2.90
C ILE A 101 9.71 -1.66 3.79
N GLY A 102 10.83 -2.35 4.02
CA GLY A 102 11.96 -1.81 4.80
C GLY A 102 11.92 -2.18 6.29
N THR A 103 10.90 -2.90 6.74
CA THR A 103 10.78 -3.40 8.12
C THR A 103 10.57 -4.91 8.12
N SER A 104 10.66 -5.53 9.30
CA SER A 104 10.29 -6.94 9.51
C SER A 104 8.76 -7.11 9.54
N ASP A 105 8.28 -8.35 9.47
CA ASP A 105 6.84 -8.69 9.36
C ASP A 105 5.99 -8.16 10.56
N GLU A 106 6.61 -7.92 11.73
CA GLU A 106 5.95 -7.36 12.92
C GLU A 106 5.95 -5.83 12.98
N TRP A 107 6.69 -5.17 12.07
CA TRP A 107 6.89 -3.73 12.07
C TRP A 107 6.35 -3.09 10.80
N THR A 108 5.85 -1.86 10.95
CA THR A 108 5.39 -1.04 9.82
C THR A 108 6.36 0.11 9.62
N THR A 109 6.88 0.26 8.41
CA THR A 109 7.59 1.48 8.00
C THR A 109 6.60 2.63 7.99
N VAL A 110 6.89 3.69 8.75
CA VAL A 110 6.08 4.91 8.80
C VAL A 110 6.89 6.10 8.30
N LEU A 111 6.35 6.82 7.31
CA LEU A 111 6.88 8.08 6.81
C LEU A 111 5.95 9.22 7.26
N VAL A 112 6.41 10.03 8.20
CA VAL A 112 5.71 11.24 8.65
C VAL A 112 6.05 12.38 7.70
N ARG A 113 5.02 13.06 7.15
CA ARG A 113 5.21 14.03 6.05
C ARG A 113 4.87 15.46 6.39
N THR A 114 3.90 15.67 7.26
CA THR A 114 3.39 16.99 7.60
C THR A 114 3.54 17.26 9.10
N GLU A 115 3.59 18.54 9.48
CA GLU A 115 3.69 18.93 10.90
C GLU A 115 2.55 18.36 11.75
N ARG A 116 1.33 18.31 11.21
CA ARG A 116 0.18 17.70 11.91
C ARG A 116 0.33 16.18 12.01
N GLY A 117 0.89 15.53 11.00
CA GLY A 117 1.25 14.11 11.04
C GLY A 117 2.28 13.83 12.13
N GLU A 118 3.30 14.69 12.24
CA GLU A 118 4.33 14.59 13.27
C GLU A 118 3.76 14.76 14.67
N ARG A 119 2.92 15.78 14.90
CA ARG A 119 2.22 15.96 16.18
C ARG A 119 1.40 14.74 16.54
N ALA A 120 0.56 14.24 15.63
CA ALA A 120 -0.28 13.07 15.87
C ALA A 120 0.56 11.81 16.19
N PHE A 121 1.64 11.57 15.44
CA PHE A 121 2.52 10.42 15.64
C PHE A 121 3.24 10.47 17.00
N LYS A 122 3.78 11.64 17.38
CA LYS A 122 4.42 11.83 18.69
C LYS A 122 3.43 11.67 19.83
N THR A 123 2.23 12.24 19.73
CA THR A 123 1.18 12.04 20.75
C THR A 123 0.80 10.57 20.90
N ALA A 124 0.76 9.80 19.81
CA ALA A 124 0.49 8.36 19.88
C ALA A 124 1.59 7.59 20.61
N ILE A 125 2.87 7.96 20.43
CA ILE A 125 4.00 7.40 21.17
C ILE A 125 3.91 7.77 22.65
N GLU A 126 3.71 9.06 22.96
CA GLU A 126 3.60 9.56 24.34
C GLU A 126 2.43 8.94 25.11
N ALA A 127 1.32 8.66 24.42
CA ALA A 127 0.16 7.97 24.98
C ALA A 127 0.36 6.45 25.15
N GLY A 128 1.50 5.89 24.70
CA GLY A 128 1.79 4.46 24.77
C GLY A 128 0.93 3.61 23.82
N LEU A 129 0.36 4.20 22.77
CA LEU A 129 -0.46 3.48 21.79
C LEU A 129 0.38 2.73 20.76
N ILE A 130 1.59 3.22 20.49
CA ILE A 130 2.54 2.63 19.55
C ILE A 130 3.96 2.71 20.10
N GLU A 131 4.77 1.73 19.73
CA GLU A 131 6.23 1.80 19.83
C GLU A 131 6.82 2.22 18.48
N ALA A 132 7.92 2.99 18.51
CA ALA A 132 8.55 3.50 17.31
C ALA A 132 10.07 3.57 17.49
N GLU A 133 10.78 3.14 16.46
CA GLU A 133 12.23 3.23 16.35
C GLU A 133 12.60 4.02 15.08
N GLU A 134 13.79 4.61 15.06
CA GLU A 134 14.28 5.30 13.87
C GLU A 134 14.60 4.29 12.77
N LEU A 135 14.07 4.53 11.57
CA LEU A 135 14.33 3.67 10.42
C LEU A 135 15.78 3.85 9.95
N ASP A 136 16.55 2.76 9.92
CA ASP A 136 17.95 2.82 9.51
C ASP A 136 18.11 3.20 8.02
N ALA A 137 19.28 3.74 7.69
CA ALA A 137 19.55 4.25 6.34
C ALA A 137 19.50 3.17 5.25
N LYS A 138 19.78 1.88 5.55
CA LYS A 138 19.69 0.79 4.57
C LYS A 138 18.23 0.45 4.28
N SER A 139 17.39 0.44 5.31
CA SER A 139 15.94 0.22 5.19
C SER A 139 15.27 1.36 4.43
N LEU A 140 15.64 2.62 4.73
CA LEU A 140 15.15 3.77 3.97
C LEU A 140 15.55 3.72 2.47
N ARG A 141 16.80 3.34 2.16
CA ARG A 141 17.24 3.14 0.77
C ARG A 141 16.45 2.04 0.05
N THR A 142 16.01 1.01 0.77
CA THR A 142 15.15 -0.04 0.20
C THR A 142 13.80 0.56 -0.20
N VAL A 143 13.16 1.34 0.68
CA VAL A 143 11.90 2.03 0.39
C VAL A 143 12.06 2.95 -0.82
N GLU A 144 13.12 3.76 -0.87
CA GLU A 144 13.41 4.66 -1.99
C GLU A 144 13.57 3.90 -3.31
N LYS A 145 14.32 2.79 -3.30
CA LYS A 145 14.55 1.94 -4.48
C LYS A 145 13.23 1.41 -5.04
N ILE A 146 12.34 0.88 -4.20
CA ILE A 146 11.05 0.33 -4.67
C ILE A 146 10.12 1.47 -5.10
N ALA A 147 10.12 2.61 -4.41
CA ALA A 147 9.33 3.78 -4.80
C ALA A 147 9.74 4.30 -6.19
N ARG A 148 11.06 4.34 -6.45
CA ARG A 148 11.61 4.68 -7.77
C ARG A 148 11.25 3.62 -8.81
N PHE A 149 11.31 2.34 -8.47
CA PHE A 149 10.94 1.27 -9.38
C PHE A 149 9.48 1.38 -9.84
N LYS A 150 8.56 1.70 -8.92
CA LYS A 150 7.16 1.97 -9.26
C LYS A 150 7.01 3.22 -10.12
N ALA A 151 7.62 4.33 -9.73
CA ALA A 151 7.55 5.58 -10.49
C ALA A 151 8.05 5.43 -11.93
N LEU A 152 9.14 4.67 -12.13
CA LEU A 152 9.70 4.40 -13.46
C LEU A 152 8.94 3.34 -14.25
N GLY A 153 8.01 2.60 -13.64
CA GLY A 153 7.18 1.60 -14.31
C GLY A 153 6.39 2.19 -15.49
N TRP A 154 5.97 3.44 -15.36
CA TRP A 154 5.33 4.20 -16.43
C TRP A 154 6.10 4.19 -17.75
N TYR A 155 7.43 4.30 -17.71
CA TYR A 155 8.26 4.37 -18.93
C TYR A 155 8.46 3.01 -19.60
N ARG A 156 8.04 1.91 -18.94
CA ARG A 156 8.08 0.56 -19.50
C ARG A 156 6.78 0.16 -20.20
N LEU A 157 5.77 1.04 -20.19
CA LEU A 157 4.52 0.77 -20.89
C LEU A 157 4.74 0.87 -22.39
N GLU A 158 4.46 -0.23 -23.10
CA GLU A 158 4.36 -0.19 -24.55
C GLU A 158 3.05 0.51 -24.94
N PRO A 159 3.06 1.35 -25.99
CA PRO A 159 1.82 1.95 -26.48
C PRO A 159 0.83 0.84 -26.88
N HIS A 160 -0.35 0.83 -26.27
CA HIS A 160 -1.43 -0.08 -26.65
C HIS A 160 -1.75 0.07 -28.15
N GLY A 161 -1.38 -0.93 -28.97
CA GLY A 161 -1.66 -0.96 -30.40
C GLY A 161 -0.44 -1.27 -31.29
N LYS A 162 0.05 -2.51 -31.22
CA LYS A 162 0.68 -3.22 -32.34
C LYS A 162 0.06 -4.59 -32.47
#